data_AF-A0A957P9D7-F1
#
_entry.id   AF-A0A957P9D7-F1
#
_cell.length_a   1.000
_cell.length_b   1.000
_cell.length_c   1.000
_cell.angle_alpha   90.00
_cell.angle_beta   90.00
_cell.angle_gamma   90.00
#
_symmetry.space_group_name_H-M   'P 1'
#
loop_
_entity.id
_entity.type
_entity.pdbx_description
1 polymer ?
#
loop_
_entity_poly.entity_id
_entity_poly.type
_entity_poly.pdbx_seq_one_letter_code
_entity_poly.pdbx_strand_id
1 'polypeptide(L)'
;MNLACCTWALTGPDRAVLNQIADLGCRWIDIQPGHFTATDSLAAIAELGLGVSCMSLGFGIPTNATLDSADEAVRARAVQAALAGIDRGAALG
;
A
#
# COMPACT_ATOMS: atom_id res chain seq x y z
N MET A 1 -17.55 -9.07 11.18
CA MET A 1 -16.10 -8.90 11.42
C MET A 1 -15.43 -8.86 10.06
N ASN A 2 -14.71 -7.79 9.74
CA ASN A 2 -13.98 -7.67 8.47
C ASN A 2 -12.52 -8.01 8.74
N LEU A 3 -11.97 -9.00 8.04
CA LEU A 3 -10.56 -9.34 8.10
C LEU A 3 -9.81 -8.62 6.97
N ALA A 4 -8.76 -7.89 7.34
CA ALA A 4 -7.82 -7.26 6.41
C ALA A 4 -6.48 -7.99 6.47
N CYS A 5 -5.83 -8.14 5.32
CA CYS A 5 -4.53 -8.78 5.22
C CYS A 5 -3.41 -7.76 4.94
N CYS A 6 -2.42 -7.71 5.83
CA CYS A 6 -1.18 -6.97 5.62
C CYS A 6 -0.33 -7.62 4.52
N THR A 7 -0.34 -7.01 3.34
CA THR A 7 0.28 -7.60 2.14
C THR A 7 1.81 -7.60 2.20
N TRP A 8 2.43 -6.80 3.07
CA TRP A 8 3.88 -6.71 3.23
C TRP A 8 4.54 -7.90 3.94
N ALA A 9 3.75 -8.81 4.51
CA ALA A 9 4.27 -10.08 5.00
C ALA A 9 4.35 -11.15 3.89
N LEU A 10 3.84 -10.86 2.69
CA LEU A 10 3.69 -11.81 1.60
C LEU A 10 4.72 -11.51 0.49
N THR A 11 5.17 -12.56 -0.19
CA THR A 11 6.14 -12.46 -1.28
C THR A 11 5.65 -13.24 -2.48
N GLY A 12 5.83 -12.68 -3.68
CA GLY A 12 5.51 -13.35 -4.93
C GLY A 12 4.89 -12.39 -5.94
N PRO A 13 4.48 -12.89 -7.11
CA PRO A 13 3.78 -12.07 -8.10
C PRO A 13 2.45 -11.55 -7.54
N ASP A 14 2.14 -10.29 -7.81
CA ASP A 14 0.95 -9.60 -7.31
C ASP A 14 -0.34 -10.42 -7.43
N ARG A 15 -0.63 -10.98 -8.61
CA ARG A 15 -1.85 -11.76 -8.83
C ARG A 15 -1.90 -13.02 -7.97
N ALA A 16 -0.77 -13.70 -7.77
CA ALA A 16 -0.71 -14.88 -6.93
C ALA A 16 -0.98 -14.52 -5.45
N VAL A 17 -0.40 -13.42 -4.97
CA VAL A 17 -0.63 -12.90 -3.63
C VAL A 17 -2.10 -12.52 -3.43
N LEU A 18 -2.70 -11.78 -4.37
CA LEU A 18 -4.10 -11.35 -4.30
C LEU A 18 -5.07 -12.54 -4.32
N ASN A 19 -4.83 -13.55 -5.17
CA ASN A 19 -5.62 -14.78 -5.19
C ASN A 19 -5.55 -15.50 -3.82
N GLN A 20 -4.36 -15.67 -3.26
CA GLN A 20 -4.20 -16.32 -1.95
C GLN A 20 -4.96 -15.59 -0.84
N ILE A 21 -4.91 -14.24 -0.83
CA ILE A 21 -5.66 -13.44 0.13
C ILE A 21 -7.17 -13.65 -0.03
N ALA A 22 -7.67 -13.66 -1.27
CA ALA A 22 -9.09 -13.88 -1.56
C ALA A 22 -9.54 -15.30 -1.17
N ASP A 23 -8.71 -16.31 -1.42
CA ASP A 23 -8.95 -17.72 -1.07
C ASP A 23 -9.00 -17.94 0.44
N LEU A 24 -8.24 -17.16 1.22
CA LEU A 24 -8.33 -17.12 2.69
C LEU A 24 -9.61 -16.45 3.21
N GLY A 25 -10.48 -15.96 2.31
CA GLY A 25 -11.75 -15.31 2.66
C GLY A 25 -11.61 -13.85 3.06
N CYS A 26 -10.43 -13.24 2.90
CA CYS A 26 -10.28 -11.81 3.13
C CYS A 26 -11.00 -11.01 2.04
N ARG A 27 -11.51 -9.83 2.41
CA ARG A 27 -12.12 -8.86 1.50
C ARG A 27 -11.39 -7.51 1.49
N TRP A 28 -10.45 -7.35 2.41
CA TRP A 28 -9.70 -6.11 2.60
C TRP A 28 -8.21 -6.40 2.62
N ILE A 29 -7.43 -5.48 2.08
CA ILE A 29 -5.97 -5.53 2.07
C ILE A 29 -5.38 -4.25 2.64
N ASP A 30 -4.27 -4.40 3.35
CA ASP A 30 -3.43 -3.31 3.81
C ASP A 30 -2.15 -3.30 2.98
N ILE A 31 -1.82 -2.15 2.41
CA ILE A 31 -0.79 -2.06 1.36
C ILE A 31 0.35 -1.12 1.74
N GLN A 32 1.45 -1.24 1.02
CA GLN A 32 2.50 -0.22 0.98
C GLN A 32 2.30 0.67 -0.25
N PRO A 33 2.86 1.90 -0.28
CA PRO A 33 2.78 2.77 -1.45
C PRO A 33 3.24 2.12 -2.76
N GLY A 34 4.23 1.21 -2.70
CA GLY A 34 4.77 0.51 -3.86
C GLY A 34 4.01 -0.75 -4.30
N HIS A 35 3.02 -1.21 -3.54
CA HIS A 35 2.27 -2.44 -3.89
C HIS A 35 1.22 -2.19 -4.97
N PHE A 36 1.00 -3.18 -5.83
CA PHE A 36 -0.08 -3.24 -6.82
C PHE A 36 -0.19 -1.96 -7.68
N THR A 37 0.94 -1.49 -8.20
CA THR A 37 1.02 -0.28 -9.03
C THR A 37 0.75 -0.55 -10.51
N ALA A 38 0.94 -1.79 -10.96
CA ALA A 38 0.69 -2.19 -12.33
C ALA A 38 -0.82 -2.31 -12.61
N THR A 39 -1.22 -1.98 -13.86
CA THR A 39 -2.61 -2.08 -14.33
C THR A 39 -3.22 -3.45 -14.08
N ASP A 40 -2.46 -4.51 -14.34
CA ASP A 40 -2.92 -5.89 -14.15
C ASP A 40 -3.21 -6.22 -12.68
N SER A 41 -2.42 -5.68 -11.76
CA SER A 41 -2.61 -5.86 -10.32
C SER A 41 -3.86 -5.12 -9.84
N LEU A 42 -4.11 -3.91 -10.35
CA LEU A 42 -5.32 -3.13 -10.06
C LEU A 42 -6.57 -3.82 -10.60
N ALA A 43 -6.50 -4.37 -11.83
CA ALA A 43 -7.58 -5.17 -12.40
C ALA A 43 -7.85 -6.41 -11.54
N ALA A 44 -6.81 -7.11 -11.08
CA ALA A 44 -6.96 -8.27 -10.21
C ALA A 44 -7.61 -7.94 -8.85
N ILE A 45 -7.28 -6.79 -8.23
CA ILE A 45 -7.95 -6.32 -7.01
C ILE A 45 -9.47 -6.18 -7.25
N ALA A 46 -9.86 -5.54 -8.36
CA ALA A 46 -11.25 -5.36 -8.72
C ALA A 46 -11.96 -6.69 -9.06
N GLU A 47 -11.34 -7.56 -9.85
CA GLU A 47 -11.85 -8.89 -10.22
C GLU A 47 -12.15 -9.76 -8.99
N LEU A 48 -11.26 -9.72 -7.99
CA LEU A 48 -11.37 -10.52 -6.77
C LEU A 48 -12.29 -9.87 -5.71
N GLY A 49 -12.79 -8.66 -5.97
CA GLY A 49 -13.63 -7.92 -5.02
C GLY A 49 -12.89 -7.56 -3.73
N LEU A 50 -11.59 -7.30 -3.82
CA LEU A 50 -10.78 -6.85 -2.69
C LEU A 50 -10.86 -5.32 -2.58
N GLY A 51 -11.04 -4.81 -1.37
CA GLY A 51 -10.92 -3.39 -1.04
C GLY A 51 -9.59 -3.07 -0.37
N VAL A 52 -9.08 -1.84 -0.54
CA VAL A 52 -7.94 -1.35 0.25
C VAL A 52 -8.48 -0.75 1.55
N SER A 53 -8.02 -1.25 2.71
CA SER A 53 -8.46 -0.75 4.01
C SER A 53 -7.49 0.27 4.60
N CYS A 54 -6.18 0.07 4.44
CA CYS A 54 -5.19 1.05 4.86
C CYS A 54 -3.90 0.99 4.02
N MET A 55 -3.11 2.05 4.13
CA MET A 55 -1.78 2.15 3.52
C MET A 55 -0.73 2.52 4.56
N SER A 56 0.33 1.73 4.65
CA SER A 56 1.46 2.01 5.53
C SER A 56 2.48 2.94 4.83
N LEU A 57 2.26 4.25 4.97
CA LEU A 57 3.03 5.31 4.29
C LEU A 57 4.53 5.29 4.62
N GLY A 58 4.92 4.79 5.80
CA GLY A 58 6.32 4.73 6.21
C GLY A 58 7.22 3.95 5.25
N PHE A 59 6.67 2.92 4.57
CA PHE A 59 7.41 2.16 3.56
C PHE A 59 7.69 2.93 2.26
N GLY A 60 7.00 4.05 2.03
CA GLY A 60 7.24 4.93 0.88
C GLY A 60 8.20 6.08 1.17
N ILE A 61 8.64 6.27 2.41
CA ILE A 61 9.56 7.36 2.77
C ILE A 61 10.97 7.00 2.27
N PRO A 62 11.64 7.86 1.47
CA PRO A 62 13.00 7.61 1.01
C PRO A 62 14.00 7.46 2.17
N THR A 63 15.03 6.65 1.99
CA THR A 63 16.06 6.38 3.02
C THR A 63 16.84 7.62 3.48
N ASN A 64 16.83 8.70 2.68
CA ASN A 64 17.45 9.98 3.00
C ASN A 64 16.45 11.04 3.54
N ALA A 65 15.25 10.61 3.94
CA ALA A 65 14.20 11.44 4.50
C ALA A 65 13.68 10.83 5.81
N THR A 66 13.40 11.68 6.81
CA THR A 66 12.77 11.26 8.07
C THR A 66 12.02 12.44 8.69
N LEU A 67 10.95 12.15 9.42
CA LEU A 67 10.08 13.15 10.04
C LEU A 67 10.71 13.84 11.27
N ASP A 68 11.69 13.18 11.90
CA ASP A 68 12.34 13.62 13.14
C ASP A 68 13.71 14.30 12.94
N SER A 69 14.11 14.52 11.69
CA SER A 69 15.36 15.22 11.35
C SER A 69 15.35 16.66 11.88
N ALA A 70 16.49 17.15 12.36
CA ALA A 70 16.67 18.57 12.70
C ALA A 70 16.63 19.48 11.44
N ASP A 71 17.05 18.96 10.29
CA ASP A 71 17.01 19.64 9.00
C ASP A 71 15.57 19.67 8.44
N GLU A 72 15.05 20.87 8.21
CA GLU A 72 13.72 21.12 7.64
C GLU A 72 13.53 20.52 6.24
N ALA A 73 14.53 20.61 5.37
CA ALA A 73 14.44 20.09 4.01
C ALA A 73 14.34 18.56 3.99
N VAL A 74 14.97 17.89 4.97
CA VAL A 74 14.85 16.44 5.18
C VAL A 74 13.42 16.08 5.64
N ARG A 75 12.86 16.81 6.61
CA ARG A 75 11.48 16.58 7.07
C ARG A 75 10.46 16.85 5.96
N ALA A 76 10.63 17.94 5.22
CA ALA A 76 9.75 18.30 4.11
C ALA A 76 9.68 17.18 3.06
N ARG A 77 10.81 16.54 2.72
CA ARG A 77 10.83 15.39 1.81
C ARG A 77 10.04 14.19 2.34
N ALA A 78 10.12 13.90 3.63
CA ALA A 78 9.33 12.82 4.24
C ALA A 78 7.82 13.12 4.20
N VAL A 79 7.42 14.37 4.47
CA VAL A 79 6.02 14.80 4.36
C VAL A 79 5.52 14.72 2.93
N GLN A 80 6.31 15.16 1.94
CA GLN A 80 5.93 15.06 0.53
C GLN A 80 5.75 13.61 0.08
N ALA A 81 6.60 12.69 0.53
CA ALA A 81 6.44 11.26 0.24
C ALA A 81 5.14 10.69 0.87
N ALA A 82 4.81 11.11 2.10
CA ALA A 82 3.56 10.71 2.75
C ALA A 82 2.33 11.26 2.01
N LEU A 83 2.36 12.52 1.57
CA LEU A 83 1.28 13.13 0.77
C LEU A 83 1.02 12.38 -0.53
N ALA A 84 2.08 12.03 -1.27
CA ALA A 84 1.95 11.23 -2.49
C ALA A 84 1.31 9.85 -2.22
N GLY A 85 1.61 9.23 -1.08
CA GLY A 85 0.96 7.99 -0.66
C GLY A 85 -0.52 8.19 -0.29
N ILE A 86 -0.88 9.31 0.35
CA ILE A 86 -2.28 9.66 0.65
C ILE A 86 -3.08 9.83 -0.64
N ASP A 87 -2.54 10.58 -1.62
CA ASP A 87 -3.20 10.78 -2.92
C ASP A 87 -3.41 9.45 -3.65
N ARG A 88 -2.42 8.55 -3.60
CA ARG A 88 -2.56 7.19 -4.12
C ARG A 88 -3.64 6.40 -3.38
N GLY A 89 -3.68 6.49 -2.06
CA GLY A 89 -4.72 5.85 -1.24
C GLY A 89 -6.12 6.27 -1.68
N ALA A 90 -6.33 7.58 -1.85
CA ALA A 90 -7.61 8.13 -2.32
C ALA A 90 -8.00 7.64 -3.72
N ALA A 91 -7.04 7.36 -4.60
CA ALA A 91 -7.30 6.84 -5.94
C ALA A 91 -7.69 5.36 -5.98
N LEU A 92 -7.42 4.58 -4.92
CA LEU A 92 -7.66 3.14 -4.87
C LEU A 92 -9.03 2.75 -4.31
N GLY A 93 -9.82 3.70 -3.81
CA GLY A 93 -11.16 3.46 -3.28
C GLY A 93 -11.49 4.37 -2.11
#